data_AF-A0A4Q3ZAC8-F1
#
_entry.id   AF-A0A4Q3ZAC8-F1
#
_cell.length_a   1.000
_cell.length_b   1.000
_cell.length_c   1.000
_cell.angle_alpha   90.00
_cell.angle_beta   90.00
_cell.angle_gamma   90.00
#
_symmetry.space_group_name_H-M   'P 1'
#
loop_
_entity.id
_entity.type
_entity.pdbx_description
1 polymer ?
#
loop_
_entity_poly.entity_id
_entity_poly.type
_entity_poly.pdbx_seq_one_letter_code
_entity_poly.pdbx_strand_id
1 'polypeptide(L)'
;MDWDRSNDKFAGSVLHDDGISAYDDGVLVSLASAADPTRAITTEFLFNGGDFRLIYAAANGNPEVLSVTTTPIPLPAGGLLLLSGLGGFAAFARRRKAA
;
A
#
# COMPACT_ATOMS: atom_id res chain seq x y z
N MET A 1 4.49 22.13 7.54
CA MET A 1 4.36 21.83 6.10
C MET A 1 3.84 20.41 6.06
N ASP A 2 2.53 20.27 5.89
CA ASP A 2 1.83 19.00 6.01
C ASP A 2 1.80 18.37 4.61
N TRP A 3 2.48 17.24 4.45
CA TRP A 3 2.50 16.52 3.18
C TRP A 3 1.23 15.67 3.11
N ASP A 4 0.36 15.96 2.15
CA ASP A 4 -0.84 15.18 1.87
C ASP A 4 -0.47 13.73 1.52
N ARG A 5 -0.62 12.81 2.48
CA ARG A 5 -0.38 11.36 2.31
C ARG A 5 -1.56 10.62 1.70
N SER A 6 -2.59 11.32 1.23
CA SER A 6 -3.80 10.69 0.66
C SER A 6 -3.55 9.92 -0.64
N ASN A 7 -2.34 10.02 -1.23
CA ASN A 7 -1.95 9.32 -2.45
C ASN A 7 -1.24 7.98 -2.21
N ASP A 8 -1.01 7.59 -0.95
CA ASP A 8 -0.38 6.31 -0.57
C ASP A 8 -1.44 5.23 -0.29
N LYS A 9 -2.56 5.28 -1.01
CA LYS A 9 -3.62 4.29 -0.87
C LYS A 9 -3.15 2.96 -1.42
N PHE A 10 -3.23 1.92 -0.60
CA PHE A 10 -2.99 0.55 -1.04
C PHE A 10 -4.06 -0.38 -0.52
N ALA A 11 -4.32 -1.42 -1.29
CA ALA A 11 -5.09 -2.56 -0.84
C ALA A 11 -4.13 -3.71 -0.57
N GLY A 12 -4.61 -4.70 0.15
CA GLY A 12 -3.84 -5.88 0.42
C GLY A 12 -4.65 -6.97 1.06
N SER A 13 -3.95 -8.03 1.41
CA SER A 13 -4.51 -9.13 2.15
C SER A 13 -3.53 -9.63 3.20
N VAL A 14 -4.09 -10.15 4.29
CA VAL A 14 -3.36 -10.79 5.37
C VAL A 14 -3.78 -12.25 5.39
N LEU A 15 -2.83 -13.16 5.17
CA LEU A 15 -3.00 -14.57 5.48
C LEU A 15 -2.68 -14.76 6.97
N HIS A 16 -3.64 -15.27 7.74
CA HIS A 16 -3.49 -15.50 9.18
C HIS A 16 -4.28 -16.70 9.66
N ASP A 17 -3.84 -17.37 10.73
CA ASP A 17 -4.58 -18.49 11.33
C ASP A 17 -5.25 -18.17 12.68
N ASP A 18 -5.06 -16.96 13.19
CA ASP A 18 -5.53 -16.53 14.52
C ASP A 18 -6.37 -15.24 14.41
N GLY A 19 -6.34 -14.38 15.44
CA GLY A 19 -7.04 -13.10 15.44
C GLY A 19 -6.23 -12.00 14.79
N ILE A 20 -6.85 -11.20 13.93
CA ILE A 20 -6.29 -9.94 13.44
C ILE A 20 -7.24 -8.76 13.59
N SER A 21 -6.66 -7.57 13.70
CA SER A 21 -7.36 -6.29 13.56
C SER A 21 -6.47 -5.31 12.82
N ALA A 22 -6.97 -4.74 11.72
CA ALA A 22 -6.27 -3.72 10.95
C ALA A 22 -6.92 -2.35 11.15
N TYR A 23 -6.12 -1.32 11.37
CA TYR A 23 -6.55 0.05 11.55
C TYR A 23 -5.87 0.99 10.55
N ASP A 24 -6.64 1.97 10.11
CA ASP A 24 -6.26 3.09 9.24
C ASP A 24 -6.54 4.38 10.02
N ASP A 25 -5.51 5.14 10.35
CA ASP A 25 -5.60 6.37 11.17
C ASP A 25 -6.36 6.16 12.51
N GLY A 26 -6.17 4.97 13.10
CA GLY A 26 -6.83 4.57 14.35
C GLY A 26 -8.28 4.10 14.18
N VAL A 27 -8.83 4.12 12.96
CA VAL A 27 -10.14 3.56 12.62
C VAL A 27 -9.97 2.11 12.19
N LEU A 28 -10.77 1.21 12.75
CA LEU A 28 -10.76 -0.20 12.40
C LEU A 28 -11.30 -0.41 10.98
N VAL A 29 -10.47 -0.99 10.10
CA VAL A 29 -10.82 -1.25 8.69
C VAL A 29 -10.98 -2.73 8.37
N SER A 30 -10.43 -3.62 9.19
CA SER A 30 -10.61 -5.06 9.02
C SER A 30 -10.53 -5.80 10.34
N LEU A 31 -11.42 -6.77 10.52
CA LEU A 31 -11.47 -7.69 11.65
C LEU A 31 -11.63 -9.10 11.11
N ALA A 32 -10.82 -10.03 11.61
CA ALA A 32 -11.03 -11.44 11.37
C ALA A 32 -10.46 -12.27 12.51
N SER A 33 -11.08 -13.41 12.75
CA SER A 33 -10.60 -14.43 13.69
C SER A 33 -10.86 -15.79 13.06
N ALA A 34 -9.86 -16.68 13.09
CA ALA A 34 -10.07 -18.08 12.77
C ALA A 34 -10.53 -18.82 14.05
N ALA A 35 -11.75 -19.38 14.01
CA ALA A 35 -12.44 -19.91 15.20
C ALA A 35 -12.16 -21.41 15.49
N ASP A 36 -11.46 -22.10 14.60
CA ASP A 36 -11.17 -23.53 14.68
C ASP A 36 -9.65 -23.74 14.82
N PRO A 37 -9.16 -24.84 15.43
CA PRO A 37 -7.73 -25.04 15.61
C PRO A 37 -7.03 -25.04 14.23
N THR A 38 -6.21 -24.01 14.00
CA THR A 38 -5.14 -23.91 12.98
C THR A 38 -5.52 -23.75 11.50
N ARG A 39 -6.68 -23.18 11.14
CA ARG A 39 -6.97 -22.90 9.71
C ARG A 39 -6.58 -21.49 9.30
N ALA A 40 -5.50 -21.37 8.52
CA ALA A 40 -5.13 -20.12 7.86
C ALA A 40 -6.24 -19.63 6.90
N ILE A 41 -6.62 -18.37 7.04
CA ILE A 41 -7.59 -17.64 6.21
C ILE A 41 -6.96 -16.35 5.70
N THR A 42 -7.47 -15.87 4.56
CA THR A 42 -7.04 -14.60 3.97
C THR A 42 -8.09 -13.54 4.27
N THR A 43 -7.66 -12.39 4.80
CA THR A 43 -8.52 -11.24 5.08
C THR A 43 -8.01 -10.02 4.32
N GLU A 44 -8.89 -9.42 3.53
CA GLU A 44 -8.57 -8.21 2.77
C GLU A 44 -8.67 -6.96 3.63
N PHE A 45 -7.93 -5.92 3.24
CA PHE A 45 -8.03 -4.60 3.83
C PHE A 45 -7.79 -3.51 2.78
N LEU A 46 -8.32 -2.33 3.06
CA LEU A 46 -8.09 -1.12 2.28
C LEU A 46 -7.49 -0.05 3.20
N PHE A 47 -6.41 0.58 2.75
CA PHE A 47 -5.73 1.65 3.44
C PHE A 47 -5.79 2.93 2.60
N ASN A 48 -6.14 4.05 3.22
CA ASN A 48 -6.38 5.31 2.52
C ASN A 48 -5.24 6.33 2.63
N GLY A 49 -4.08 5.92 3.17
CA GLY A 49 -2.96 6.80 3.48
C GLY A 49 -2.90 7.10 4.97
N GLY A 50 -1.79 7.67 5.46
CA GLY A 50 -1.65 8.01 6.88
C GLY A 50 -0.92 6.94 7.71
N ASP A 51 -1.46 6.58 8.86
CA ASP A 51 -0.87 5.64 9.81
C ASP A 51 -1.59 4.29 9.77
N PHE A 52 -0.86 3.23 9.38
CA PHE A 52 -1.37 1.85 9.37
C PHE A 52 -0.99 1.09 10.64
N ARG A 53 -1.93 0.32 11.20
CA ARG A 53 -1.66 -0.58 12.32
C ARG A 53 -2.31 -1.94 12.11
N LEU A 54 -1.50 -3.00 12.15
CA LEU A 54 -1.97 -4.38 12.21
C LEU A 54 -1.70 -4.94 13.61
N ILE A 55 -2.75 -5.47 14.24
CA ILE A 55 -2.68 -6.19 15.50
C ILE A 55 -2.94 -7.66 15.17
N TYR A 56 -2.03 -8.53 15.57
CA TYR A 56 -2.16 -9.98 15.52
C TYR A 56 -2.21 -10.51 16.95
N ALA A 57 -3.16 -11.41 17.22
CA ALA A 57 -3.34 -12.04 18.51
C ALA A 57 -3.27 -13.55 18.33
N ALA A 58 -2.14 -14.13 18.74
CA ALA A 58 -1.95 -15.57 18.72
C ALA A 58 -2.89 -16.24 19.74
N ALA A 59 -3.67 -17.23 19.33
CA ALA A 59 -4.69 -17.86 20.17
C ALA A 59 -4.50 -19.38 20.32
N ASN A 60 -3.97 -20.06 19.29
CA ASN A 60 -4.13 -21.52 19.16
C ASN A 60 -2.84 -22.33 19.38
N GLY A 61 -1.68 -21.68 19.45
CA GLY A 61 -0.38 -22.35 19.42
C GLY A 61 0.02 -22.81 18.00
N ASN A 62 1.28 -23.26 17.86
CA ASN A 62 1.93 -23.47 16.57
C ASN A 62 1.24 -24.49 15.65
N PRO A 63 1.28 -24.29 14.31
CA PRO A 63 2.01 -23.22 13.61
C PRO A 63 1.20 -21.93 13.46
N GLU A 64 1.73 -20.82 13.96
CA GLU A 64 1.19 -19.48 13.70
C GLU A 64 1.45 -19.05 12.25
N VAL A 65 0.45 -18.46 11.61
CA VAL A 65 0.59 -17.88 10.26
C VAL A 65 0.29 -16.40 10.33
N LEU A 66 1.22 -15.57 9.84
CA LEU A 66 1.00 -14.17 9.56
C LEU A 66 1.82 -13.74 8.34
N SER A 67 1.14 -13.47 7.23
CA SER A 67 1.77 -12.97 6.01
C SER A 67 0.93 -11.85 5.42
N VAL A 68 1.56 -10.72 5.12
CA VAL A 68 0.92 -9.53 4.58
C VAL A 68 1.36 -9.35 3.13
N THR A 69 0.39 -9.22 2.23
CA THR A 69 0.62 -8.90 0.82
C THR A 69 -0.05 -7.58 0.51
N THR A 70 0.68 -6.65 -0.12
CA THR A 70 0.15 -5.36 -0.57
C THR A 70 0.14 -5.30 -2.10
N THR A 71 -0.87 -4.63 -2.66
CA THR A 71 -0.90 -4.33 -4.09
C THR A 71 0.09 -3.21 -4.38
N PRO A 72 1.01 -3.37 -5.35
CA PRO A 72 1.94 -2.31 -5.72
C PRO A 72 1.20 -1.06 -6.17
N ILE A 73 1.55 0.10 -5.60
CA ILE A 73 1.06 1.40 -6.08
C ILE A 73 1.87 1.78 -7.33
N PRO A 74 1.23 2.06 -8.48
CA PRO A 74 1.94 2.53 -9.66
C PRO A 74 2.70 3.83 -9.36
N LEU A 75 4.00 3.86 -9.65
CA LEU A 75 4.79 5.08 -9.48
C LEU A 75 4.28 6.17 -10.43
N PRO A 76 4.22 7.44 -9.98
CA PRO A 76 3.91 8.55 -10.86
C PRO A 76 4.85 8.57 -12.07
N ALA A 77 4.35 8.98 -13.24
CA ALA A 77 5.08 9.00 -14.51
C ALA A 77 6.24 10.02 -14.57
N GLY A 78 6.88 10.36 -13.44
CA GLY A 78 7.92 11.38 -13.32
C GLY A 78 9.10 11.16 -14.27
N GLY A 79 9.47 9.90 -14.55
CA GLY A 79 10.48 9.59 -15.56
C GLY A 79 10.08 10.00 -16.97
N LEU A 80 8.85 9.66 -17.38
CA LEU A 80 8.32 10.07 -18.69
C LEU A 80 8.11 11.59 -18.77
N LEU A 81 7.71 12.21 -17.67
CA LEU A 81 7.50 13.65 -17.57
C LEU A 81 8.85 14.40 -17.66
N LEU A 82 9.89 13.89 -17.01
CA LEU A 82 11.25 14.43 -17.12
C LEU A 82 11.80 14.29 -18.55
N LEU A 83 11.64 13.11 -19.16
CA LEU A 83 12.09 12.85 -20.52
C LEU A 83 11.37 13.74 -21.55
N SER A 84 10.05 13.88 -21.42
CA SER A 84 9.26 14.77 -22.29
C SER A 84 9.58 16.24 -22.06
N GLY A 85 9.80 16.66 -20.81
CA GLY A 85 10.25 18.02 -20.48
C GLY A 85 11.61 18.35 -21.09
N LEU A 86 12.60 17.46 -20.94
CA LEU A 86 13.93 17.60 -21.54
C LEU A 86 13.88 17.61 -23.07
N GLY A 87 13.11 16.69 -23.67
CA GLY A 87 12.93 16.61 -25.11
C GLY A 87 12.28 17.88 -25.69
N GLY A 88 11.22 18.38 -25.05
CA GLY A 88 10.56 19.63 -25.42
C GLY A 88 11.49 20.85 -25.31
N PHE A 89 12.27 20.93 -24.23
CA PHE A 89 13.23 22.01 -24.03
C PHE A 89 14.35 22.00 -25.09
N ALA A 90 14.90 20.82 -25.40
CA ALA A 90 15.93 20.67 -26.42
C ALA A 90 15.41 21.08 -27.82
N ALA A 91 14.18 20.67 -28.18
CA ALA A 91 13.55 21.06 -29.43
C ALA A 91 13.34 22.58 -29.53
N PHE A 92 12.90 23.22 -28.45
CA PHE A 92 12.74 24.67 -28.37
C PHE A 92 14.08 25.42 -28.54
N ALA A 93 15.13 24.97 -27.83
CA ALA A 93 16.45 25.57 -27.93
C ALA A 93 17.03 25.46 -29.35
N ARG A 94 16.76 24.35 -30.06
CA ARG A 94 17.21 24.16 -31.44
C ARG A 94 16.51 25.11 -32.42
N ARG A 95 15.20 25.33 -32.23
CA ARG A 95 14.42 26.27 -33.06
C ARG A 95 14.91 27.71 -32.92
N ARG A 96 15.31 28.14 -31.72
CA ARG A 96 15.86 29.49 -31.47
C ARG A 96 17.24 29.74 -32.08
N LYS A 97 18.00 28.70 -32.42
CA LYS A 97 19.29 28.82 -33.11
C LYS A 97 19.16 28.80 -34.63
N ALA A 98 18.04 28.32 -35.16
CA ALA A 98 17.78 28.21 -36.58
C ALA A 98 16.93 29.37 -37.15
N ALA A 99 16.39 30.22 -36.28
CA ALA A 99 15.79 31.51 -36.59
C ALA A 99 16.76 32.63 -36.21
#